data_AF-A0A3A0BHU1-F1
#
_entry.id   AF-A0A3A0BHU1-F1
#
_cell.length_a   1.000
_cell.length_b   1.000
_cell.length_c   1.000
_cell.angle_alpha   90.00
_cell.angle_beta   90.00
_cell.angle_gamma   90.00
#
_symmetry.space_group_name_H-M   'P 1'
#
loop_
_entity.id
_entity.type
_entity.pdbx_description
1 polymer ?
#
loop_
_entity_poly.entity_id
_entity_poly.type
_entity_poly.pdbx_seq_one_letter_code
_entity_poly.pdbx_strand_id
1 'polypeptide(L)'
;MYNFELLRNVTIGQYIPTGSAVHRLDPRAKLLAATLLTLAISFNTSLIANLLFLAVVMGIAWLARIPFRYIWRGLLLGLPVLVFIFVMQFLFLGSSEPAGRVYFEWGWFRVT
;
A
#
# COMPACT_ATOMS: atom_id res chain seq x y z
N MET A 1 7.11 36.42 3.03
CA MET A 1 7.09 35.22 3.89
C MET A 1 6.32 34.14 3.15
N TYR A 2 6.99 33.10 2.66
CA TYR A 2 6.29 31.93 2.13
C TYR A 2 5.55 31.24 3.28
N ASN A 3 4.25 30.97 3.10
CA ASN A 3 3.43 30.31 4.11
C ASN A 3 3.89 28.85 4.28
N PHE A 4 4.79 28.62 5.24
CA PHE A 4 5.20 27.28 5.71
C PHE A 4 4.03 26.43 6.25
N GLU A 5 2.83 27.00 6.35
CA GLU A 5 1.60 26.31 6.78
C GLU A 5 1.20 25.15 5.85
N LEU A 6 1.53 25.21 4.56
CA LEU A 6 1.26 24.12 3.62
C LEU A 6 2.09 22.86 3.94
N LEU A 7 3.30 23.00 4.49
CA LEU A 7 4.17 21.88 4.87
C LEU A 7 3.73 21.18 6.15
N ARG A 8 2.97 21.87 7.02
CA ARG A 8 2.52 21.34 8.33
C ARG A 8 1.56 20.15 8.18
N ASN A 9 0.87 20.06 7.04
CA ASN A 9 -0.09 18.99 6.75
C ASN A 9 0.45 17.90 5.80
N VAL A 10 1.69 18.05 5.28
CA VAL A 10 2.30 17.06 4.40
C VAL A 10 2.83 15.91 5.25
N THR A 11 2.19 14.76 5.15
CA THR A 11 2.57 13.53 5.89
C THR A 11 3.85 12.90 5.32
N ILE A 12 4.24 13.28 4.10
CA ILE A 12 5.43 12.79 3.39
C ILE A 12 6.69 13.41 3.99
N GLY A 13 7.69 12.56 4.29
CA GLY A 13 9.00 12.98 4.76
C GLY A 13 9.10 13.24 6.27
N GLN A 14 8.04 12.95 7.04
CA GLN A 14 8.04 13.13 8.49
C GLN A 14 8.55 11.87 9.22
N TYR A 15 9.55 12.04 10.09
CA TYR A 15 9.94 11.01 11.04
C TYR A 15 8.97 10.99 12.24
N ILE A 16 8.46 9.82 12.61
CA ILE A 16 7.58 9.66 13.78
C ILE A 16 8.39 9.07 14.95
N PRO A 17 8.83 9.87 15.92
CA PRO A 17 9.54 9.36 17.07
C PRO A 17 8.56 8.70 18.06
N THR A 18 8.42 7.38 18.03
CA THR A 18 7.58 6.64 19.00
C THR A 18 8.37 5.96 20.13
N GLY A 19 9.71 6.00 20.07
CA GLY A 19 10.60 5.40 21.08
C GLY A 19 10.53 3.87 21.17
N SER A 20 9.93 3.19 20.18
CA SER A 20 9.75 1.73 20.21
C SER A 20 11.06 0.96 19.97
N ALA A 21 11.05 -0.34 20.30
CA ALA A 21 12.17 -1.24 19.98
C ALA A 21 12.51 -1.23 18.48
N VAL A 22 11.50 -1.15 17.61
CA VAL A 22 11.67 -1.05 16.15
C VAL A 22 12.41 0.24 15.77
N HIS A 23 12.15 1.37 16.44
CA HIS A 23 12.88 2.61 16.17
C HIS A 23 14.35 2.56 16.61
N ARG A 24 14.68 1.74 17.60
CA ARG A 24 16.05 1.57 18.12
C ARG A 24 16.94 0.63 17.29
N LEU A 25 16.38 -0.16 16.38
CA LEU A 25 17.17 -1.03 15.49
C LEU A 25 18.05 -0.19 14.55
N ASP A 26 19.13 -0.81 14.05
CA ASP A 26 20.02 -0.21 13.06
C ASP A 26 19.22 0.24 11.82
N PRO A 27 19.35 1.51 11.38
CA PRO A 27 18.69 2.01 10.18
C PRO A 27 18.94 1.18 8.91
N ARG A 28 20.15 0.61 8.74
CA ARG A 28 20.52 -0.20 7.57
C ARG A 28 19.73 -1.49 7.51
N ALA A 29 19.57 -2.14 8.67
CA ALA A 29 18.79 -3.37 8.78
C ALA A 29 17.31 -3.12 8.43
N LYS A 30 16.75 -1.96 8.83
CA LYS A 30 15.37 -1.59 8.48
C LYS A 30 15.19 -1.38 6.99
N LEU A 31 16.13 -0.67 6.35
CA LEU A 31 16.09 -0.43 4.91
C LEU A 31 16.16 -1.74 4.12
N LEU A 32 17.08 -2.64 4.51
CA LEU A 32 17.18 -3.96 3.90
C LEU A 32 15.90 -4.78 4.11
N ALA A 33 15.37 -4.83 5.34
CA ALA A 33 14.14 -5.56 5.64
C ALA A 33 12.94 -5.01 4.86
N ALA A 34 12.78 -3.69 4.78
CA ALA A 34 11.70 -3.05 4.03
C ALA A 34 11.81 -3.35 2.53
N THR A 35 13.03 -3.34 1.98
CA THR A 35 13.29 -3.65 0.57
C THR A 35 12.95 -5.10 0.27
N LEU A 36 13.46 -6.04 1.07
CA LEU A 36 13.20 -7.47 0.90
C LEU A 36 11.72 -7.80 1.04
N LEU A 37 11.04 -7.19 2.03
CA LEU A 37 9.61 -7.39 2.24
C LEU A 37 8.79 -6.87 1.05
N THR A 38 9.16 -5.70 0.52
CA THR A 38 8.50 -5.13 -0.67
C THR A 38 8.66 -6.06 -1.87
N LEU A 39 9.88 -6.53 -2.13
CA LEU A 39 10.13 -7.48 -3.24
C LEU A 39 9.35 -8.79 -3.04
N ALA A 40 9.37 -9.36 -1.83
CA ALA A 40 8.65 -10.59 -1.53
C ALA A 40 7.14 -10.47 -1.77
N ILE A 41 6.53 -9.34 -1.39
CA ILE A 41 5.12 -9.07 -1.63
C ILE A 41 4.86 -8.87 -3.13
N SER A 42 5.71 -8.12 -3.84
CA SER A 42 5.52 -7.81 -5.27
C SER A 42 5.59 -9.04 -6.18
N PHE A 43 6.46 -10.00 -5.88
CA PHE A 43 6.59 -11.23 -6.69
C PHE A 43 5.65 -12.36 -6.26
N ASN A 44 4.96 -12.22 -5.13
CA ASN A 44 4.06 -13.24 -4.63
C ASN A 44 2.66 -13.14 -5.25
N THR A 45 2.16 -14.25 -5.78
CA THR A 45 0.81 -14.36 -6.37
C THR A 45 -0.22 -15.01 -5.42
N SER A 46 0.22 -15.61 -4.31
CA SER A 46 -0.67 -16.32 -3.39
C SER A 46 -1.40 -15.35 -2.45
N LEU A 47 -2.74 -15.43 -2.44
CA LEU A 47 -3.60 -14.65 -1.54
C LEU A 47 -3.28 -14.94 -0.07
N ILE A 48 -3.07 -16.21 0.29
CA ILE A 48 -2.78 -16.62 1.67
C ILE A 48 -1.44 -16.02 2.13
N ALA A 49 -0.41 -16.06 1.27
CA ALA A 49 0.87 -15.45 1.59
C ALA A 49 0.76 -13.91 1.71
N ASN A 50 -0.08 -13.26 0.90
CA ASN A 50 -0.34 -11.82 1.03
C ASN A 50 -1.04 -11.47 2.34
N LEU A 51 -2.00 -12.28 2.80
CA LEU A 51 -2.61 -12.11 4.13
C LEU A 51 -1.59 -12.27 5.26
N LEU A 52 -0.67 -13.23 5.13
CA LEU A 52 0.42 -13.41 6.09
C LEU A 52 1.36 -12.19 6.11
N PHE A 53 1.78 -11.68 4.94
CA PHE A 53 2.60 -10.48 4.86
C PHE A 53 1.90 -9.26 5.47
N LEU A 54 0.59 -9.09 5.24
CA LEU A 54 -0.20 -8.04 5.87
C LEU A 54 -0.15 -8.15 7.39
N ALA A 55 -0.33 -9.36 7.94
CA ALA A 55 -0.24 -9.59 9.38
C ALA A 55 1.15 -9.24 9.93
N VAL A 56 2.22 -9.60 9.22
CA VAL A 56 3.60 -9.26 9.59
C VAL A 56 3.81 -7.74 9.60
N VAL A 57 3.40 -7.02 8.55
CA VAL A 57 3.51 -5.56 8.47
C VAL A 57 2.73 -4.88 9.60
N MET A 58 1.50 -5.33 9.85
CA MET A 58 0.67 -4.80 10.93
C MET A 58 1.30 -5.08 12.31
N GLY A 59 1.89 -6.26 12.51
CA GLY A 59 2.63 -6.60 13.72
C GLY A 59 3.85 -5.71 13.95
N ILE A 60 4.64 -5.45 12.89
CA ILE A 60 5.78 -4.51 12.96
C ILE A 60 5.29 -3.09 13.27
N ALA A 61 4.23 -2.61 12.62
CA ALA A 61 3.66 -1.29 12.87
C ALA A 61 3.13 -1.13 14.30
N TRP A 62 2.49 -2.18 14.83
CA TRP A 62 2.00 -2.23 16.20
C TRP A 62 3.16 -2.22 17.21
N LEU A 63 4.19 -3.05 16.99
CA LEU A 63 5.40 -3.05 17.82
C LEU A 63 6.16 -1.72 17.71
N ALA A 64 6.06 -1.07 16.55
CA ALA A 64 6.59 0.26 16.32
C ALA A 64 5.76 1.36 17.00
N ARG A 65 4.62 1.04 17.63
CA ARG A 65 3.69 1.99 18.27
C ARG A 65 3.21 3.08 17.31
N ILE A 66 3.05 2.75 16.03
CA ILE A 66 2.56 3.69 15.03
C ILE A 66 1.04 3.82 15.19
N PRO A 67 0.49 5.04 15.35
CA PRO A 67 -0.94 5.21 15.48
C PRO A 67 -1.64 4.86 14.16
N PHE A 68 -2.71 4.07 14.23
CA PHE A 68 -3.46 3.59 13.05
C PHE A 68 -3.92 4.73 12.13
N ARG A 69 -4.29 5.88 12.70
CA ARG A 69 -4.67 7.08 11.94
C ARG A 69 -3.58 7.57 10.98
N TYR A 70 -2.30 7.36 11.34
CA TYR A 70 -1.18 7.74 10.48
C TYR A 70 -1.05 6.80 9.29
N ILE A 71 -1.20 5.48 9.53
CA ILE A 71 -1.22 4.46 8.47
C ILE A 71 -2.37 4.75 7.50
N TRP A 72 -3.57 5.01 8.01
CA TRP A 72 -4.75 5.30 7.20
C TRP A 72 -4.59 6.57 6.36
N ARG A 73 -3.99 7.64 6.91
CA ARG A 73 -3.68 8.86 6.16
C ARG A 73 -2.73 8.60 4.98
N GLY A 74 -1.72 7.76 5.18
CA GLY A 74 -0.80 7.36 4.11
C GLY A 74 -1.51 6.60 2.99
N LEU A 75 -2.40 5.66 3.35
CA LEU A 75 -3.20 4.92 2.38
C LEU A 75 -4.15 5.85 1.61
N LEU A 76 -4.81 6.77 2.32
CA LEU A 76 -5.77 7.71 1.73
C LEU A 76 -5.14 8.59 0.66
N LEU A 77 -3.86 8.95 0.82
CA LEU A 77 -3.13 9.74 -0.16
C LEU A 77 -2.93 8.99 -1.49
N GLY A 78 -2.75 7.67 -1.43
CA GLY A 78 -2.60 6.81 -2.62
C GLY A 78 -3.92 6.33 -3.23
N LEU A 79 -5.04 6.43 -2.49
CA LEU A 79 -6.34 5.92 -2.93
C LEU A 79 -6.79 6.44 -4.31
N PRO A 80 -6.63 7.73 -4.69
CA PRO A 80 -7.07 8.19 -6.01
C PRO A 80 -6.39 7.42 -7.16
N VAL A 81 -5.10 7.13 -7.02
CA VAL A 81 -4.33 6.36 -8.02
C VAL A 81 -4.77 4.89 -8.02
N LEU A 82 -4.97 4.29 -6.84
CA LEU A 82 -5.43 2.91 -6.73
C LEU A 82 -6.82 2.71 -7.32
N VAL A 83 -7.76 3.63 -7.05
CA VAL A 83 -9.11 3.61 -7.61
C VAL A 83 -9.05 3.77 -9.13
N PHE A 84 -8.23 4.70 -9.62
CA PHE A 84 -8.05 4.87 -11.06
C PHE A 84 -7.54 3.57 -11.72
N ILE A 85 -6.48 2.96 -11.18
CA ILE A 85 -5.93 1.71 -11.70
C ILE A 85 -6.97 0.58 -11.61
N PHE A 86 -7.69 0.47 -10.50
CA PHE A 86 -8.76 -0.53 -10.33
C PHE A 86 -9.86 -0.37 -11.40
N VAL A 87 -10.34 0.85 -11.63
CA VAL A 87 -11.35 1.13 -12.66
C VAL A 87 -10.82 0.79 -14.05
N MET A 88 -9.58 1.18 -14.37
CA MET A 88 -8.96 0.84 -15.65
C MET A 88 -8.85 -0.68 -15.83
N GLN A 89 -8.36 -1.40 -14.82
CA GLN A 89 -8.29 -2.86 -14.89
C GLN A 89 -9.68 -3.48 -15.05
N PHE A 90 -10.67 -3.03 -14.26
CA PHE A 90 -12.03 -3.55 -14.33
C PHE A 90 -12.69 -3.34 -15.70
N LEU A 91 -12.44 -2.21 -16.36
CA LEU A 91 -13.02 -1.90 -17.67
C LEU A 91 -12.29 -2.56 -18.85
N PHE A 92 -10.96 -2.73 -18.76
CA PHE A 92 -10.12 -3.08 -19.90
C PHE A 92 -9.42 -4.45 -19.80
N LEU A 93 -9.21 -5.05 -18.61
CA LEU A 93 -8.57 -6.37 -18.55
C LEU A 93 -9.51 -7.50 -19.02
N GLY A 94 -10.81 -7.39 -18.77
CA GLY A 94 -11.78 -8.44 -19.11
C GLY A 94 -11.84 -8.75 -20.62
N SER A 95 -11.43 -7.80 -21.48
CA SER A 95 -11.34 -8.00 -22.93
C SER A 95 -10.07 -8.74 -23.38
N SER A 96 -8.99 -8.70 -22.58
CA SER A 96 -7.66 -9.22 -22.94
C SER A 96 -7.39 -10.63 -22.39
N GLU A 97 -7.79 -10.90 -21.15
CA GLU A 97 -7.68 -12.23 -20.51
C GLU A 97 -8.99 -12.56 -19.77
N PRO A 98 -9.88 -13.37 -20.36
CA PRO A 98 -11.12 -13.75 -19.69
C PRO A 98 -10.82 -14.68 -18.52
N ALA A 99 -10.81 -14.13 -17.30
CA ALA A 99 -10.53 -14.86 -16.06
C ALA A 99 -11.73 -15.69 -15.53
N GLY A 100 -12.90 -15.66 -16.21
CA GLY A 100 -14.11 -16.30 -15.70
C GLY A 100 -15.38 -16.09 -16.55
N ARG A 101 -16.55 -16.19 -15.91
CA ARG A 101 -17.85 -15.95 -16.55
C ARG A 101 -18.05 -14.46 -16.82
N VAL A 102 -18.28 -14.10 -18.07
CA VAL A 102 -18.64 -12.73 -18.47
C VAL A 102 -20.01 -12.38 -17.91
N TYR A 103 -20.08 -11.36 -17.04
CA TYR A 103 -21.35 -10.86 -16.49
C TYR A 103 -21.98 -9.79 -17.40
N PHE A 104 -21.17 -8.99 -18.09
CA PHE A 104 -21.64 -7.93 -18.98
C PHE A 104 -20.63 -7.64 -20.09
N GLU A 105 -21.10 -7.46 -21.33
CA GLU A 105 -20.26 -7.14 -22.48
C GLU A 105 -20.94 -6.09 -23.36
N TRP A 106 -20.24 -4.98 -23.61
CA TRP A 106 -20.65 -3.94 -24.54
C TRP A 106 -19.44 -3.29 -25.22
N GLY A 107 -19.24 -3.64 -26.50
CA GLY A 107 -18.14 -3.09 -27.30
C GLY A 107 -16.78 -3.43 -26.71
N TRP A 108 -16.01 -2.42 -26.31
CA TRP A 108 -14.69 -2.59 -25.69
C TRP A 108 -14.76 -2.78 -24.17
N PHE A 109 -15.94 -2.61 -23.57
CA PHE A 109 -16.15 -2.78 -22.14
C PHE A 109 -16.65 -4.20 -21.87
N ARG A 110 -15.86 -4.99 -21.15
CA ARG A 110 -16.25 -6.34 -20.73
C ARG A 110 -15.97 -6.50 -19.25
N VAL A 111 -17.01 -6.87 -18.50
CA VAL A 111 -16.97 -7.16 -17.08
C VAL A 111 -17.02 -8.67 -16.90
N THR A 112 -15.91 -9.23 -16.41
CA THR A 112 -15.71 -10.65 -16.05
C THR A 112 -15.56 -10.80 -14.54
#